data_AF-A0A956IZF1-F1
#
_entry.id   AF-A0A956IZF1-F1
#
_cell.length_a   1.000
_cell.length_b   1.000
_cell.length_c   1.000
_cell.angle_alpha   90.00
_cell.angle_beta   90.00
_cell.angle_gamma   90.00
#
_symmetry.space_group_name_H-M   'P 1'
#
loop_
_entity.id
_entity.type
_entity.pdbx_description
1 polymer ?
#
loop_
_entity_poly.entity_id
_entity_poly.type
_entity_poly.pdbx_seq_one_letter_code
_entity_poly.pdbx_strand_id
1 'polypeptide(L)'
;GPYQVQAAIAALHARATTPDETDWPQIAGLYAALLHFARDGATEQATPIIELNQAVAIWKADGPERALPLVQRLADSGRLASYHMLYATLGHLTRALGRVNDAKAAFERALELTDNSSERRFLEGQIRDLTNGAAGGEP
;
A
#
# COMPACT_ATOMS: atom_id res chain seq x y z
N GLY A 1 -9.43 -16.30 -16.78
CA GLY A 1 -8.20 -16.80 -16.14
C GLY A 1 -7.37 -15.67 -15.57
N PRO A 2 -6.35 -15.92 -14.72
CA PRO A 2 -5.62 -14.89 -13.97
C PRO A 2 -5.00 -13.80 -14.85
N TYR A 3 -4.45 -14.16 -16.02
CA TYR A 3 -3.88 -13.18 -16.95
C TYR A 3 -4.91 -12.19 -17.52
N GLN A 4 -6.16 -12.61 -17.72
CA GLN A 4 -7.23 -11.70 -18.17
C GLN A 4 -7.59 -10.70 -17.08
N VAL A 5 -7.54 -11.11 -15.82
CA VAL A 5 -7.81 -10.23 -14.67
C VAL A 5 -6.68 -9.22 -14.51
N GLN A 6 -5.42 -9.64 -14.64
CA GLN A 6 -4.26 -8.74 -14.65
C GLN A 6 -4.34 -7.73 -15.81
N ALA A 7 -4.72 -8.18 -17.00
CA ALA A 7 -4.92 -7.29 -18.15
C ALA A 7 -6.04 -6.27 -17.91
N ALA A 8 -7.13 -6.67 -17.24
CA ALA A 8 -8.21 -5.74 -16.87
C ALA A 8 -7.74 -4.67 -15.89
N ILE A 9 -6.93 -5.04 -14.88
CA ILE A 9 -6.34 -4.08 -13.93
C ILE A 9 -5.46 -3.08 -14.68
N ALA A 10 -4.57 -3.56 -15.56
CA ALA A 10 -3.71 -2.70 -16.37
C ALA A 10 -4.50 -1.77 -17.28
N ALA A 11 -5.59 -2.26 -17.90
CA ALA A 11 -6.44 -1.46 -18.76
C ALA A 11 -7.17 -0.33 -18.00
N LEU A 12 -7.56 -0.55 -16.74
CA LEU A 12 -8.18 0.49 -15.92
C LEU A 12 -7.19 1.60 -15.57
N HIS A 13 -5.95 1.25 -15.22
CA HIS A 13 -4.89 2.23 -15.05
C HIS A 13 -4.61 3.02 -16.34
N ALA A 14 -4.57 2.35 -17.49
CA ALA A 14 -4.26 3.00 -18.77
C ALA A 14 -5.37 3.93 -19.29
N ARG A 15 -6.61 3.77 -18.81
CA ARG A 15 -7.75 4.61 -19.21
C ARG A 15 -7.89 5.89 -18.39
N ALA A 16 -7.30 5.93 -17.20
CA ALA A 16 -7.38 7.09 -16.33
C ALA A 16 -6.35 8.14 -16.74
N THR A 17 -6.77 9.41 -16.87
CA THR A 17 -5.84 10.51 -17.17
C THR A 17 -5.03 10.88 -15.92
N THR A 18 -5.64 10.70 -14.75
CA THR A 18 -5.03 10.92 -13.44
C THR A 18 -5.28 9.73 -12.50
N PRO A 19 -4.46 9.55 -11.45
CA PRO A 19 -4.69 8.49 -10.48
C PRO A 19 -6.08 8.54 -9.81
N ASP A 20 -6.64 9.73 -9.59
CA ASP A 20 -7.93 9.90 -8.92
C ASP A 20 -9.12 9.53 -9.82
N GLU A 21 -8.93 9.53 -11.15
CA GLU A 21 -9.94 9.08 -12.13
C GLU A 21 -9.90 7.56 -12.37
N THR A 22 -8.97 6.85 -11.75
CA THR A 22 -8.91 5.39 -11.84
C THR A 22 -10.12 4.77 -11.13
N ASP A 23 -10.76 3.77 -11.74
CA ASP A 23 -11.85 3.00 -11.10
C ASP A 23 -11.28 2.05 -10.03
N TRP A 24 -10.96 2.65 -8.87
CA TRP A 24 -10.39 1.94 -7.73
C TRP A 24 -11.32 0.85 -7.16
N PRO A 25 -12.65 1.06 -7.03
CA PRO A 25 -13.56 0.00 -6.63
C PRO A 25 -13.48 -1.23 -7.56
N GLN A 26 -13.44 -1.01 -8.88
CA GLN A 26 -13.30 -2.11 -9.82
C GLN A 26 -11.95 -2.80 -9.71
N ILE A 27 -10.85 -2.05 -9.56
CA ILE A 27 -9.52 -2.64 -9.35
C ILE A 27 -9.47 -3.48 -8.07
N ALA A 28 -10.08 -3.02 -6.97
CA ALA A 28 -10.15 -3.78 -5.72
C ALA A 28 -10.90 -5.11 -5.91
N GLY A 29 -11.99 -5.12 -6.67
CA GLY A 29 -12.72 -6.33 -7.05
C GLY A 29 -11.92 -7.28 -7.93
N LEU A 30 -11.14 -6.75 -8.88
CA LEU A 30 -10.27 -7.56 -9.74
C LEU A 30 -9.12 -8.20 -8.95
N TYR A 31 -8.53 -7.49 -7.98
CA TYR A 31 -7.57 -8.10 -7.07
C TYR A 31 -8.20 -9.19 -6.19
N ALA A 32 -9.45 -9.02 -5.74
CA ALA A 32 -10.18 -10.08 -5.04
C ALA A 32 -10.34 -11.35 -5.89
N ALA A 33 -10.65 -11.17 -7.18
CA ALA A 33 -10.73 -12.27 -8.14
C ALA A 33 -9.37 -12.95 -8.36
N LEU A 34 -8.27 -12.20 -8.41
CA LEU A 34 -6.92 -12.78 -8.48
C LEU A 34 -6.59 -13.62 -7.24
N LEU A 35 -6.94 -13.15 -6.05
CA LEU A 35 -6.74 -13.91 -4.81
C LEU A 35 -7.55 -15.20 -4.78
N HIS A 36 -8.74 -15.21 -5.38
CA HIS A 36 -9.52 -16.44 -5.52
C HIS A 36 -8.76 -17.47 -6.36
N PHE A 37 -8.23 -17.09 -7.52
CA PHE A 37 -7.40 -17.98 -8.35
C PHE A 37 -6.11 -18.43 -7.66
N ALA A 38 -5.49 -17.59 -6.83
CA ALA A 38 -4.26 -17.93 -6.13
C ALA A 38 -4.47 -19.03 -5.06
N ARG A 39 -5.64 -19.08 -4.43
CA ARG A 39 -6.00 -20.09 -3.41
C ARG A 39 -6.25 -21.48 -4.01
N ASP A 40 -6.63 -21.54 -5.28
CA ASP A 40 -6.93 -22.79 -5.98
C ASP A 40 -5.66 -23.48 -6.55
N GLY A 41 -4.46 -23.08 -6.10
CA GLY A 41 -3.19 -23.72 -6.42
C GLY A 41 -2.46 -23.18 -7.66
N ALA A 42 -2.94 -22.10 -8.28
CA ALA A 42 -2.38 -21.57 -9.52
C ALA A 42 -1.12 -20.70 -9.32
N THR A 43 -0.96 -20.03 -8.18
CA THR A 43 0.11 -19.01 -7.97
C THR A 43 0.37 -18.72 -6.49
N GLU A 44 0.84 -19.69 -5.70
CA GLU A 44 1.11 -19.49 -4.26
C GLU A 44 2.13 -18.36 -3.99
N GLN A 45 3.17 -18.23 -4.83
CA GLN A 45 4.29 -17.30 -4.60
C GLN A 45 3.96 -15.81 -4.75
N ALA A 46 2.87 -15.44 -5.44
CA ALA A 46 2.49 -14.04 -5.68
C ALA A 46 1.47 -13.48 -4.69
N THR A 47 0.92 -14.31 -3.80
CA THR A 47 -0.27 -13.98 -3.00
C THR A 47 -0.09 -12.75 -2.08
N PRO A 48 0.99 -12.60 -1.29
CA PRO A 48 1.11 -11.47 -0.37
C PRO A 48 1.18 -10.10 -1.09
N ILE A 49 1.80 -10.05 -2.27
CA ILE A 49 1.88 -8.82 -3.08
C ILE A 49 0.50 -8.47 -3.65
N ILE A 50 -0.26 -9.48 -4.09
CA ILE A 50 -1.64 -9.29 -4.57
C ILE A 50 -2.53 -8.78 -3.42
N GLU A 51 -2.38 -9.32 -2.20
CA GLU A 51 -3.10 -8.85 -1.01
C GLU A 51 -2.75 -7.40 -0.67
N LEU A 52 -1.47 -7.02 -0.76
CA LEU A 52 -1.04 -5.64 -0.53
C LEU A 52 -1.63 -4.69 -1.58
N ASN A 53 -1.56 -5.06 -2.85
CA ASN A 53 -2.10 -4.24 -3.94
C ASN A 53 -3.63 -4.11 -3.84
N GLN A 54 -4.33 -5.16 -3.40
CA GLN A 54 -5.76 -5.07 -3.09
C GLN A 54 -6.03 -4.05 -1.98
N ALA A 55 -5.24 -4.08 -0.90
CA ALA A 55 -5.39 -3.14 0.21
C ALA A 55 -5.14 -1.70 -0.23
N VAL A 56 -4.20 -1.45 -1.14
CA VAL A 56 -3.98 -0.13 -1.75
C VAL A 56 -5.19 0.30 -2.59
N ALA A 57 -5.77 -0.60 -3.39
CA ALA A 57 -6.98 -0.28 -4.15
C ALA A 57 -8.17 0.05 -3.24
N ILE A 58 -8.33 -0.70 -2.14
CA ILE A 58 -9.35 -0.44 -1.11
C ILE A 58 -9.09 0.90 -0.42
N TRP A 59 -7.84 1.25 -0.14
CA TRP A 59 -7.50 2.55 0.42
C TRP A 59 -7.98 3.68 -0.49
N LYS A 60 -7.73 3.55 -1.80
CA LYS A 60 -8.13 4.55 -2.79
C LYS A 60 -9.64 4.63 -3.00
N ALA A 61 -10.35 3.50 -2.86
CA ALA A 61 -11.80 3.44 -3.02
C ALA A 61 -12.58 3.87 -1.76
N ASP A 62 -12.20 3.31 -0.60
CA ASP A 62 -13.01 3.34 0.63
C ASP A 62 -12.32 4.06 1.81
N GLY A 63 -11.08 4.54 1.61
CA GLY A 63 -10.34 5.31 2.61
C GLY A 63 -9.40 4.49 3.51
N PRO A 64 -8.55 5.18 4.28
CA PRO A 64 -7.46 4.57 5.04
C PRO A 64 -7.94 3.67 6.20
N GLU A 65 -9.10 3.96 6.80
CA GLU A 65 -9.70 3.20 7.90
C GLU A 65 -10.00 1.76 7.49
N ARG A 66 -10.43 1.57 6.24
CA ARG A 66 -10.78 0.27 5.67
C ARG A 66 -9.55 -0.54 5.29
N ALA A 67 -8.51 0.13 4.80
CA ALA A 67 -7.29 -0.52 4.32
C ALA A 67 -6.28 -0.85 5.42
N LEU A 68 -6.12 0.00 6.44
CA LEU A 68 -5.10 -0.18 7.48
C LEU A 68 -5.13 -1.58 8.14
N PRO A 69 -6.29 -2.14 8.56
CA PRO A 69 -6.32 -3.47 9.15
C PRO A 69 -5.85 -4.58 8.19
N LEU A 70 -6.00 -4.40 6.88
CA LEU A 70 -5.54 -5.38 5.88
C LEU A 70 -4.02 -5.38 5.78
N VAL A 71 -3.43 -4.18 5.68
CA VAL A 71 -1.98 -4.01 5.57
C VAL A 71 -1.28 -4.39 6.87
N GLN A 72 -1.87 -4.11 8.04
CA GLN A 72 -1.31 -4.51 9.32
C GLN A 72 -1.22 -6.03 9.44
N ARG A 73 -2.28 -6.77 9.08
CA ARG A 73 -2.25 -8.25 9.06
C ARG A 73 -1.17 -8.80 8.13
N LEU A 74 -0.90 -8.14 7.00
CA LEU A 74 0.20 -8.52 6.12
C LEU A 74 1.56 -8.34 6.79
N ALA A 75 1.77 -7.21 7.46
CA ALA A 75 2.99 -6.96 8.22
C ALA A 75 3.19 -7.96 9.36
N ASP A 76 2.13 -8.22 10.14
CA ASP A 76 2.16 -9.17 11.25
C ASP A 76 2.42 -10.61 10.77
N SER A 77 2.03 -10.95 9.54
CA SER A 77 2.29 -12.28 8.98
C SER A 77 3.75 -12.55 8.63
N GLY A 78 4.60 -11.50 8.57
CA GLY A 78 6.02 -11.61 8.22
C GLY A 78 6.32 -11.97 6.76
N ARG A 79 5.31 -12.33 5.94
CA ARG A 79 5.48 -12.75 4.54
C ARG A 79 6.08 -11.68 3.63
N LEU A 80 6.02 -10.41 4.05
CA LEU A 80 6.58 -9.26 3.34
C LEU A 80 7.56 -8.46 4.23
N ALA A 81 8.17 -9.09 5.24
CA ALA A 81 8.99 -8.40 6.25
C ALA A 81 10.23 -7.65 5.70
N SER A 82 10.71 -8.03 4.53
CA SER A 82 11.82 -7.36 3.82
C SER A 82 11.35 -6.49 2.66
N TYR A 83 10.04 -6.29 2.48
CA TYR A 83 9.49 -5.55 1.36
C TYR A 83 9.16 -4.11 1.78
N HIS A 84 9.98 -3.15 1.36
CA HIS A 84 9.86 -1.75 1.80
C HIS A 84 8.49 -1.13 1.48
N MET A 85 7.87 -1.50 0.35
CA MET A 85 6.56 -0.98 -0.07
C MET A 85 5.43 -1.32 0.92
N LEU A 86 5.53 -2.45 1.66
CA LEU A 86 4.59 -2.77 2.73
C LEU A 86 4.62 -1.67 3.81
N TYR A 87 5.82 -1.33 4.27
CA TYR A 87 6.02 -0.37 5.35
C TYR A 87 5.78 1.08 4.89
N ALA A 88 6.11 1.41 3.64
CA ALA A 88 5.74 2.70 3.06
C ALA A 88 4.21 2.86 3.01
N THR A 89 3.48 1.81 2.62
CA THR A 89 2.00 1.81 2.60
C THR A 89 1.42 1.99 4.01
N LEU A 90 1.97 1.29 5.01
CA LEU A 90 1.60 1.49 6.42
C LEU A 90 1.84 2.92 6.87
N GLY A 91 3.00 3.51 6.53
CA GLY A 91 3.33 4.89 6.88
C GLY A 91 2.34 5.90 6.31
N HIS A 92 1.94 5.73 5.05
CA HIS A 92 0.95 6.60 4.43
C HIS A 92 -0.45 6.45 5.06
N LEU A 93 -0.89 5.21 5.33
CA LEU A 93 -2.21 4.95 5.94
C LEU A 93 -2.30 5.51 7.36
N THR A 94 -1.28 5.27 8.18
CA THR A 94 -1.22 5.76 9.56
C THR A 94 -1.10 7.28 9.62
N ARG A 95 -0.33 7.90 8.70
CA ARG A 95 -0.28 9.35 8.53
C ARG A 95 -1.66 9.93 8.20
N ALA A 96 -2.37 9.32 7.24
CA ALA A 96 -3.71 9.77 6.84
C ALA A 96 -4.73 9.72 8.00
N LEU A 97 -4.53 8.82 8.95
CA LEU A 97 -5.34 8.68 10.17
C LEU A 97 -4.82 9.52 11.36
N GLY A 98 -3.86 10.41 11.14
CA GLY A 98 -3.27 11.27 12.19
C GLY A 98 -2.37 10.54 13.19
N ARG A 99 -2.02 9.27 12.93
CA ARG A 99 -1.15 8.46 13.81
C ARG A 99 0.32 8.72 13.48
N VAL A 100 0.80 9.90 13.86
CA VAL A 100 2.12 10.43 13.49
C VAL A 100 3.28 9.51 13.89
N ASN A 101 3.26 8.98 15.12
CA ASN A 101 4.33 8.11 15.62
C ASN A 101 4.38 6.78 14.87
N ASP A 102 3.22 6.16 14.63
CA ASP A 102 3.11 4.92 13.85
C ASP A 102 3.59 5.15 12.41
N ALA A 103 3.23 6.29 11.83
CA ALA A 103 3.65 6.66 10.48
C ALA A 103 5.17 6.81 10.37
N LYS A 104 5.78 7.51 11.35
CA LYS A 104 7.22 7.69 11.40
C LYS A 104 7.95 6.35 11.50
N ALA A 105 7.55 5.49 12.43
CA ALA A 105 8.16 4.17 12.61
C ALA A 105 8.05 3.30 11.34
N ALA A 106 6.90 3.36 10.66
CA ALA A 106 6.71 2.63 9.41
C ALA A 106 7.60 3.18 8.28
N PHE A 107 7.72 4.50 8.13
CA PHE A 107 8.62 5.08 7.12
C PHE A 107 10.10 4.82 7.43
N GLU A 108 10.52 4.85 8.69
CA GLU A 108 11.87 4.46 9.11
C GLU A 108 12.16 3.01 8.73
N ARG A 109 11.22 2.10 8.99
CA ARG A 109 11.36 0.70 8.57
C ARG A 109 11.41 0.53 7.05
N ALA A 110 10.64 1.30 6.30
CA ALA A 110 10.73 1.31 4.83
C ALA A 110 12.10 1.80 4.35
N LEU A 111 12.66 2.82 5.02
CA LEU A 111 13.97 3.41 4.70
C LEU A 111 15.12 2.43 4.96
N GLU A 112 15.02 1.59 5.99
CA GLU A 112 15.98 0.52 6.27
C GLU A 112 16.02 -0.55 5.16
N LEU A 113 14.91 -0.75 4.45
CA LEU A 113 14.71 -1.85 3.51
C LEU A 113 14.92 -1.48 2.04
N THR A 114 15.06 -0.18 1.71
CA THR A 114 15.31 0.25 0.33
C THR A 114 16.74 0.74 0.10
N ASP A 115 17.37 0.21 -0.94
CA ASP A 115 18.65 0.67 -1.47
C ASP A 115 18.49 1.73 -2.57
N ASN A 116 17.25 2.03 -2.99
CA ASN A 116 16.99 3.00 -4.06
C ASN A 116 17.11 4.43 -3.55
N SER A 117 18.17 5.13 -3.97
CA SER A 117 18.45 6.50 -3.52
C SER A 117 17.29 7.50 -3.69
N SER A 118 16.44 7.32 -4.71
CA SER A 118 15.28 8.20 -4.92
C SER A 118 14.17 7.91 -3.90
N GLU A 119 13.90 6.64 -3.61
CA GLU A 119 12.93 6.24 -2.59
C GLU A 119 13.41 6.64 -1.19
N ARG A 120 14.72 6.49 -0.90
CA ARG A 120 15.32 6.94 0.35
C ARG A 120 15.07 8.42 0.60
N ARG A 121 15.41 9.28 -0.36
CA ARG A 121 15.16 10.74 -0.27
C ARG A 121 13.69 11.07 -0.06
N PHE A 122 12.80 10.35 -0.75
CA PHE A 122 11.36 10.51 -0.57
C PHE A 122 10.91 10.18 0.86
N LEU A 123 11.33 9.02 1.39
CA LEU A 123 11.00 8.55 2.74
C LEU A 123 11.58 9.46 3.83
N GLU A 124 12.82 9.91 3.67
CA GLU A 124 13.44 10.91 4.55
C GLU A 124 12.64 12.23 4.57
N GLY A 125 12.12 12.64 3.41
CA GLY A 125 11.20 13.77 3.30
C GLY A 125 9.91 13.55 4.11
N GLN A 126 9.27 12.38 3.97
CA GLN A 126 8.06 12.06 4.73
C GLN A 126 8.30 12.10 6.26
N ILE A 127 9.42 11.56 6.74
CA ILE A 127 9.78 11.58 8.17
C ILE A 127 10.01 13.02 8.67
N ARG A 128 10.66 13.85 7.86
CA ARG A 128 10.91 15.26 8.18
C ARG A 128 9.61 16.04 8.28
N ASP A 129 8.69 15.85 7.32
CA ASP A 129 7.39 16.52 7.31
C ASP A 129 6.56 16.17 8.55
N LEU A 130 6.56 14.90 8.96
CA LEU A 130 5.88 14.46 10.18
C LEU A 130 6.47 15.10 11.44
N THR A 131 7.79 15.24 11.50
CA THR A 131 8.49 15.84 12.64
C THR A 131 8.19 17.35 12.73
N ASN A 132 8.15 18.03 11.59
CA ASN A 132 7.85 19.47 11.53
C ASN A 132 6.36 19.76 11.78
N GLY A 133 5.45 18.92 11.30
CA GLY A 133 4.01 19.06 11.53
C GLY A 133 3.61 18.83 12.99
N ALA A 134 4.32 17.95 13.70
CA ALA A 134 4.11 17.74 15.15
C ALA A 134 4.60 18.91 16.01
N ALA A 135 5.60 19.67 15.54
CA ALA A 135 6.16 20.82 16.27
C ALA A 135 5.36 22.12 16.06
N GLY A 136 4.51 22.21 15.03
CA GLY A 136 3.71 23.38 14.70
C GLY A 136 2.27 23.38 15.25
N GLY A 137 1.87 22.34 15.99
CA GLY A 137 0.61 22.29 16.71
C GLY A 137 0.76 22.83 18.12
N GLU A 138 0.88 24.14 18.27
CA GLU A 138 0.72 24.80 19.59
C GLU A 138 -0.79 24.97 19.91
N PRO A 139 -1.18 24.90 21.20
CA PRO A 139 -2.57 24.76 21.67
C PRO A 139 -3.50 25.93 21.34
#